data_AF-A0AAV2MAE0-F1
#
_entry.id   AF-A0AAV2MAE0-F1
#
_cell.length_a   1.000
_cell.length_b   1.000
_cell.length_c   1.000
_cell.angle_alpha   90.00
_cell.angle_beta   90.00
_cell.angle_gamma   90.00
#
_symmetry.space_group_name_H-M   'P 1'
#
loop_
_entity.id
_entity.type
_entity.pdbx_description
1 polymer ?
#
loop_
_entity_poly.entity_id
_entity_poly.type
_entity_poly.pdbx_seq_one_letter_code
_entity_poly.pdbx_strand_id
1 'polypeptide(L)'
;MGLRTLKPADGFMDLTPGLDFLPLIGGKLDRRSVARPPTAPAGQPRPGAPKSTKPPLSNTGPEGTLFYDVHIFYSTWYGAPQMDGKYIHWDHILVPHWDPKIASSYPRGRHMPPDDIGSSFYPELGAYSSRDPAVLESHMEQIGTSAAGVLVVSWYPPGLADDNGEPTEDLVPAVLDAAYRHNLKVKRRQHFSVCEVVCV
;
A
#
# COMPACT_ATOMS: atom_id res chain seq x y z
N MET A 1 30.11 17.47 22.23
CA MET A 1 30.97 17.84 21.08
C MET A 1 31.19 16.61 20.22
N GLY A 2 31.10 16.71 18.88
CA GLY A 2 31.42 15.58 17.99
C GLY A 2 30.38 15.25 16.91
N LEU A 3 29.93 16.23 16.13
CA LEU A 3 29.22 15.97 14.87
C LEU A 3 30.20 15.38 13.85
N ARG A 4 29.80 14.31 13.15
CA ARG A 4 30.49 13.82 11.95
C ARG A 4 29.58 14.04 10.74
N THR A 5 29.85 15.12 10.02
CA THR A 5 29.29 15.42 8.70
C THR A 5 29.87 14.47 7.65
N LEU A 6 29.00 13.96 6.77
CA LEU A 6 29.41 13.40 5.48
C LEU A 6 28.84 14.31 4.39
N LYS A 7 29.70 14.73 3.46
CA LYS A 7 29.32 15.52 2.27
C LYS A 7 29.35 14.63 1.03
N PRO A 8 28.43 14.81 0.07
CA PRO A 8 28.43 14.09 -1.19
C PRO A 8 29.32 14.78 -2.22
N ALA A 9 30.35 14.07 -2.69
CA ALA A 9 31.01 14.30 -3.98
C ALA A 9 31.93 13.10 -4.28
N ASP A 10 31.58 12.31 -5.29
CA ASP A 10 32.43 11.94 -6.42
C ASP A 10 31.83 10.70 -7.10
N GLY A 11 31.33 10.91 -8.31
CA GLY A 11 30.77 9.83 -9.12
C GLY A 11 31.88 9.06 -9.83
N PHE A 12 31.73 7.74 -9.89
CA PHE A 12 32.38 6.94 -10.92
C PHE A 12 31.36 5.96 -11.47
N MET A 13 30.93 6.20 -12.71
CA MET A 13 30.30 5.18 -13.54
C MET A 13 31.33 4.12 -13.91
N ASP A 14 30.82 3.03 -14.50
CA ASP A 14 31.55 1.99 -15.22
C ASP A 14 32.13 0.86 -14.35
N LEU A 15 31.39 -0.26 -14.31
CA LEU A 15 31.88 -1.64 -14.48
C LEU A 15 30.68 -2.60 -14.51
N THR A 16 30.11 -2.82 -15.69
CA THR A 16 29.44 -4.08 -16.10
C THR A 16 29.88 -4.36 -17.54
N PRO A 17 30.20 -5.61 -17.92
CA PRO A 17 29.13 -6.54 -18.30
C PRO A 17 29.42 -8.04 -18.05
N GLY A 18 28.37 -8.87 -18.15
CA GLY A 18 28.51 -10.29 -18.47
C GLY A 18 27.88 -11.27 -17.48
N LEU A 19 26.61 -11.60 -17.70
CA LEU A 19 26.02 -12.88 -17.30
C LEU A 19 24.78 -13.16 -18.17
N ASP A 20 25.04 -13.63 -19.39
CA ASP A 20 24.00 -14.01 -20.34
C ASP A 20 23.36 -15.38 -20.02
N PHE A 21 22.14 -15.56 -20.51
CA PHE A 21 21.38 -16.80 -20.46
C PHE A 21 22.05 -17.95 -21.25
N LEU A 22 21.82 -19.21 -20.84
CA LEU A 22 21.17 -20.27 -21.64
C LEU A 22 21.12 -21.62 -20.86
N PRO A 23 20.25 -22.59 -21.24
CA PRO A 23 19.90 -23.75 -20.41
C PRO A 23 20.65 -25.04 -20.78
N LEU A 24 20.62 -26.05 -19.88
CA LEU A 24 20.99 -27.43 -20.23
C LEU A 24 19.91 -28.44 -19.80
N ILE A 25 19.61 -29.37 -20.71
CA ILE A 25 18.64 -30.47 -20.56
C ILE A 25 19.37 -31.77 -20.24
N GLY A 26 18.78 -32.62 -19.39
CA GLY A 26 18.98 -34.08 -19.43
C GLY A 26 19.58 -34.72 -18.18
N GLY A 27 18.84 -35.66 -17.57
CA GLY A 27 19.29 -36.39 -16.37
C GLY A 27 18.24 -37.35 -15.82
N LYS A 28 17.88 -38.39 -16.58
CA LYS A 28 16.84 -39.36 -16.23
C LYS A 28 17.36 -40.39 -15.21
N LEU A 29 16.60 -40.73 -14.17
CA LEU A 29 16.85 -41.91 -13.33
C LEU A 29 15.55 -42.66 -13.00
N ASP A 30 15.36 -43.77 -13.70
CA ASP A 30 14.22 -44.68 -13.60
C ASP A 30 14.23 -45.48 -12.27
N ARG A 31 13.06 -45.72 -11.66
CA ARG A 31 12.91 -46.72 -10.58
C ARG A 31 11.72 -47.68 -10.79
N ARG A 32 12.01 -48.70 -11.62
CA ARG A 32 11.52 -50.09 -11.58
C ARG A 32 10.02 -50.37 -11.86
N SER A 33 9.83 -51.17 -12.91
CA SER A 33 8.55 -51.62 -13.51
C SER A 33 7.84 -52.76 -12.76
N VAL A 34 6.57 -53.00 -13.15
CA VAL A 34 5.79 -54.27 -13.34
C VAL A 34 4.28 -53.88 -13.25
N ALA A 35 3.33 -54.19 -14.14
CA ALA A 35 3.25 -55.06 -15.33
C ALA A 35 2.35 -54.47 -16.47
N ARG A 36 2.11 -55.23 -17.55
CA ARG A 36 1.26 -54.96 -18.75
C ARG A 36 0.84 -56.34 -19.35
N PRO A 37 -0.03 -56.47 -20.39
CA PRO A 37 -1.15 -55.68 -20.93
C PRO A 37 -2.49 -56.43 -20.62
N PRO A 38 -3.55 -56.54 -21.48
CA PRO A 38 -4.11 -55.71 -22.58
C PRO A 38 -5.55 -55.23 -22.20
N THR A 39 -6.53 -54.82 -23.05
CA THR A 39 -6.71 -54.63 -24.51
C THR A 39 -7.64 -53.40 -24.72
N ALA A 40 -7.62 -52.73 -25.88
CA ALA A 40 -8.57 -51.65 -26.20
C ALA A 40 -9.96 -52.18 -26.65
N PRO A 41 -11.03 -51.35 -26.70
CA PRO A 41 -11.20 -50.44 -27.85
C PRO A 41 -11.72 -49.02 -27.50
N ALA A 42 -11.83 -48.17 -28.53
CA ALA A 42 -12.19 -46.76 -28.42
C ALA A 42 -13.70 -46.49 -28.21
N GLY A 43 -14.02 -45.38 -27.54
CA GLY A 43 -15.38 -44.85 -27.35
C GLY A 43 -15.42 -43.32 -27.47
N GLN A 44 -16.43 -42.82 -28.17
CA GLN A 44 -16.62 -41.45 -28.68
C GLN A 44 -16.63 -40.29 -27.63
N PRO A 45 -16.45 -39.02 -28.08
CA PRO A 45 -16.32 -37.86 -27.19
C PRO A 45 -17.64 -37.40 -26.57
N ARG A 46 -17.57 -36.85 -25.35
CA ARG A 46 -18.65 -36.08 -24.73
C ARG A 46 -18.43 -34.58 -24.93
N PRO A 47 -19.40 -33.82 -25.50
CA PRO A 47 -19.35 -32.37 -25.54
C PRO A 47 -19.86 -31.78 -24.22
N GLY A 48 -19.32 -30.64 -23.79
CA GLY A 48 -19.91 -29.84 -22.70
C GLY A 48 -18.96 -29.44 -21.57
N ALA A 49 -18.07 -28.48 -21.84
CA ALA A 49 -17.58 -27.54 -20.84
C ALA A 49 -16.94 -26.33 -21.55
N PRO A 50 -17.54 -25.14 -21.56
CA PRO A 50 -16.83 -23.93 -21.94
C PRO A 50 -15.77 -23.67 -20.85
N LYS A 51 -14.51 -24.00 -21.14
CA LYS A 51 -13.39 -23.55 -20.31
C LYS A 51 -13.32 -22.03 -20.45
N SER A 52 -13.92 -21.31 -19.49
CA SER A 52 -13.77 -19.86 -19.38
C SER A 52 -12.33 -19.55 -18.94
N THR A 53 -11.41 -19.69 -19.88
CA THR A 53 -10.08 -19.10 -19.80
C THR A 53 -10.23 -17.60 -19.98
N LYS A 54 -10.66 -16.91 -18.92
CA LYS A 54 -10.40 -15.48 -18.80
C LYS A 54 -8.88 -15.32 -18.97
N PRO A 55 -8.39 -14.59 -19.98
CA PRO A 55 -6.96 -14.33 -20.07
C PRO A 55 -6.53 -13.59 -18.79
N PRO A 56 -5.29 -13.77 -18.32
CA PRO A 56 -4.76 -12.86 -17.31
C PRO A 56 -4.91 -11.44 -17.84
N LEU A 57 -5.51 -10.56 -17.04
CA LEU A 57 -5.71 -9.17 -17.42
C LEU A 57 -4.31 -8.58 -17.69
N SER A 58 -4.07 -8.11 -18.92
CA SER A 58 -2.84 -7.38 -19.22
C SER A 58 -2.86 -6.10 -18.39
N ASN A 59 -1.81 -5.84 -17.60
CA ASN A 59 -1.71 -4.67 -16.70
C ASN A 59 -1.50 -3.33 -17.45
N THR A 60 -2.02 -3.25 -18.67
CA THR A 60 -1.98 -2.13 -19.59
C THR A 60 -3.37 -2.00 -20.22
N GLY A 61 -4.33 -1.54 -19.42
CA GLY A 61 -5.45 -0.80 -20.00
C GLY A 61 -4.91 0.48 -20.67
N PRO A 62 -5.61 1.06 -21.66
CA PRO A 62 -5.23 2.37 -22.17
C PRO A 62 -5.20 3.41 -21.03
N GLU A 63 -4.30 4.39 -21.14
CA GLU A 63 -4.21 5.58 -20.27
C GLU A 63 -5.60 6.05 -19.84
N GLY A 64 -5.85 6.12 -18.52
CA GLY A 64 -7.16 6.43 -17.93
C GLY A 64 -8.10 5.25 -17.69
N THR A 65 -7.68 3.99 -17.89
CA THR A 65 -8.49 2.81 -17.54
C THR A 65 -8.42 2.51 -16.04
N LEU A 66 -9.49 2.85 -15.32
CA LEU A 66 -9.65 2.53 -13.90
C LEU A 66 -10.28 1.15 -13.68
N PHE A 67 -9.68 0.33 -12.82
CA PHE A 67 -10.21 -0.96 -12.39
C PHE A 67 -11.03 -0.81 -11.11
N TYR A 68 -12.37 -0.79 -11.23
CA TYR A 68 -13.27 -0.67 -10.07
C TYR A 68 -13.35 -1.92 -9.16
N ASP A 69 -12.72 -3.03 -9.57
CA ASP A 69 -12.50 -4.20 -8.73
C ASP A 69 -11.24 -4.05 -7.84
N VAL A 70 -10.39 -3.05 -8.11
CA VAL A 70 -9.20 -2.72 -7.32
C VAL A 70 -9.56 -1.62 -6.31
N HIS A 71 -9.27 -1.89 -5.05
CA HIS A 71 -9.58 -1.02 -3.92
C HIS A 71 -8.28 -0.61 -3.21
N ILE A 72 -8.10 0.69 -2.92
CA ILE A 72 -7.00 1.20 -2.10
C ILE A 72 -7.54 1.72 -0.77
N PHE A 73 -6.94 1.32 0.35
CA PHE A 73 -7.24 1.90 1.67
C PHE A 73 -6.60 3.28 1.79
N TYR A 74 -7.36 4.26 2.27
CA TYR A 74 -6.95 5.65 2.34
C TYR A 74 -7.30 6.27 3.70
N SER A 75 -6.34 6.97 4.30
CA SER A 75 -6.47 7.59 5.63
C SER A 75 -6.41 9.10 5.53
N THR A 76 -7.42 9.77 6.08
CA THR A 76 -7.62 11.23 6.06
C THR A 76 -7.21 11.91 7.37
N TRP A 77 -6.36 11.25 8.17
CA TRP A 77 -6.09 11.62 9.57
C TRP A 77 -4.82 12.46 9.79
N TYR A 78 -4.07 12.78 8.73
CA TYR A 78 -2.83 13.54 8.84
C TYR A 78 -3.11 15.04 8.90
N GLY A 79 -2.37 15.77 9.74
CA GLY A 79 -2.53 17.22 9.90
C GLY A 79 -1.19 17.93 10.04
N ALA A 80 -1.11 19.17 9.57
CA ALA A 80 0.11 19.97 9.54
C ALA A 80 -0.11 21.39 10.12
N PRO A 81 0.87 22.01 10.81
CA PRO A 81 0.70 23.29 11.50
C PRO A 81 0.15 24.44 10.65
N GLN A 82 0.40 24.42 9.35
CA GLN A 82 -0.04 25.44 8.40
C GLN A 82 -1.56 25.43 8.17
N MET A 83 -2.21 24.27 8.30
CA MET A 83 -3.64 24.06 8.04
C MET A 83 -4.42 23.72 9.32
N ASP A 84 -3.85 22.86 10.17
CA ASP A 84 -4.49 22.31 11.38
C ASP A 84 -3.96 22.94 12.68
N GLY A 85 -3.01 23.88 12.61
CA GLY A 85 -2.39 24.55 13.78
C GLY A 85 -1.42 23.70 14.59
N LYS A 86 -1.41 22.38 14.40
CA LYS A 86 -0.47 21.40 14.97
C LYS A 86 -0.20 20.27 13.98
N TYR A 87 0.82 19.47 14.24
CA TYR A 87 0.92 18.15 13.62
C TYR A 87 -0.15 17.22 14.20
N ILE A 88 -0.70 16.34 13.36
CA ILE A 88 -1.65 15.29 13.74
C ILE A 88 -1.22 14.01 13.02
N HIS A 89 -1.20 12.87 13.73
CA HIS A 89 -0.66 11.57 13.30
C HIS A 89 0.85 11.54 12.97
N TRP A 90 1.45 12.60 12.44
CA TRP A 90 2.91 12.65 12.22
C TRP A 90 3.72 12.63 13.51
N ASP A 91 3.20 13.26 14.57
CA ASP A 91 3.80 13.33 15.90
C ASP A 91 3.37 12.14 16.79
N HIS A 92 3.13 10.96 16.20
CA HIS A 92 2.58 9.80 16.90
C HIS A 92 3.38 9.45 18.17
N ILE A 93 2.70 8.89 19.17
CA ILE A 93 3.37 8.39 20.37
C ILE A 93 4.18 7.12 20.04
N LEU A 94 5.38 6.99 20.62
CA LEU A 94 6.09 5.71 20.61
C LEU A 94 5.31 4.73 21.50
N VAL A 95 4.55 3.83 20.87
CA VAL A 95 3.68 2.87 21.55
C VAL A 95 4.54 1.95 22.44
N PRO A 96 4.33 1.95 23.76
CA PRO A 96 5.15 1.14 24.66
C PRO A 96 4.86 -0.34 24.47
N HIS A 97 5.90 -1.17 24.62
CA HIS A 97 5.73 -2.61 24.68
C HIS A 97 4.83 -3.02 25.86
N TRP A 98 4.01 -4.05 25.70
CA TRP A 98 3.00 -4.46 26.69
C TRP A 98 3.60 -4.95 28.01
N ASP A 99 4.77 -5.61 27.99
CA ASP A 99 5.57 -5.90 29.19
C ASP A 99 6.34 -4.64 29.62
N PRO A 100 6.09 -4.05 30.81
CA PRO A 100 6.79 -2.88 31.31
C PRO A 100 8.31 -3.05 31.45
N LYS A 101 8.79 -4.28 31.68
CA LYS A 101 10.24 -4.55 31.79
C LYS A 101 10.92 -4.31 30.44
N ILE A 102 10.32 -4.83 29.37
CA ILE A 102 10.80 -4.63 28.00
C ILE A 102 10.60 -3.17 27.59
N ALA A 103 9.44 -2.56 27.89
CA ALA A 103 9.18 -1.16 27.59
C ALA A 103 10.18 -0.18 28.23
N SER A 104 10.77 -0.54 29.38
CA SER A 104 11.81 0.28 30.02
C SER A 104 13.10 0.41 29.19
N SER A 105 13.34 -0.52 28.25
CA SER A 105 14.53 -0.57 27.40
C SER A 105 14.39 0.17 26.06
N TYR A 106 13.18 0.64 25.72
CA TYR A 106 12.89 1.35 24.48
C TYR A 106 12.69 2.86 24.70
N PRO A 107 12.95 3.71 23.68
CA PRO A 107 12.60 5.12 23.73
C PRO A 107 11.10 5.34 24.00
N ARG A 108 10.79 6.43 24.71
CA ARG A 108 9.43 6.86 25.04
C ARG A 108 9.28 8.34 24.74
N GLY A 109 8.11 8.74 24.26
CA GLY A 109 7.82 10.11 23.86
C GLY A 109 6.87 10.15 22.66
N ARG A 110 6.88 11.26 21.95
CA ARG A 110 6.24 11.46 20.64
C ARG A 110 7.32 11.77 19.61
N HIS A 111 7.05 11.45 18.35
CA HIS A 111 7.89 11.90 17.25
C HIS A 111 7.87 13.44 17.14
N MET A 112 8.92 14.05 16.59
CA MET A 112 9.07 15.51 16.44
C MET A 112 9.16 15.97 14.97
N PRO A 113 8.02 16.12 14.27
CA PRO A 113 8.02 16.55 12.87
C PRO A 113 8.54 18.00 12.70
N PRO A 114 9.14 18.35 11.54
CA PRO A 114 9.08 17.61 10.29
C PRO A 114 10.15 16.53 10.11
N ASP A 115 11.28 16.59 10.83
CA ASP A 115 12.44 15.71 10.56
C ASP A 115 12.29 14.30 11.19
N ASP A 116 11.54 14.19 12.29
CA ASP A 116 11.23 12.94 12.98
C ASP A 116 9.72 12.69 12.96
N ILE A 117 9.27 11.71 12.18
CA ILE A 117 7.85 11.38 12.00
C ILE A 117 7.56 9.95 12.44
N GLY A 118 6.30 9.67 12.80
CA GLY A 118 5.78 8.34 13.13
C GLY A 118 5.69 7.36 11.95
N SER A 119 6.74 7.26 11.13
CA SER A 119 6.82 6.39 9.96
C SER A 119 8.28 6.01 9.67
N SER A 120 8.51 4.76 9.28
CA SER A 120 9.81 4.28 8.78
C SER A 120 10.20 4.87 7.41
N PHE A 121 9.24 5.49 6.71
CA PHE A 121 9.40 6.09 5.38
C PHE A 121 8.95 7.54 5.37
N TYR A 122 9.66 8.39 4.62
CA TYR A 122 9.33 9.80 4.49
C TYR A 122 8.49 10.07 3.22
N PRO A 123 7.31 10.72 3.30
CA PRO A 123 6.52 11.05 2.11
C PRO A 123 7.22 12.11 1.25
N GLU A 124 7.06 12.03 -0.07
CA GLU A 124 7.56 13.07 -1.00
C GLU A 124 6.86 14.42 -0.77
N LEU A 125 5.58 14.40 -0.40
CA LEU A 125 4.80 15.57 0.01
C LEU A 125 5.14 16.08 1.44
N GLY A 126 6.10 15.45 2.12
CA GLY A 126 6.48 15.75 3.50
C GLY A 126 5.40 15.43 4.54
N ALA A 127 5.49 16.06 5.71
CA ALA A 127 4.49 15.97 6.78
C ALA A 127 3.24 16.81 6.42
N TYR A 128 2.46 16.34 5.45
CA TYR A 128 1.33 17.05 4.84
C TYR A 128 0.07 17.10 5.73
N SER A 129 -0.88 17.98 5.40
CA SER A 129 -2.25 17.93 5.95
C SER A 129 -3.19 17.21 4.98
N SER A 130 -4.02 16.30 5.48
CA SER A 130 -5.13 15.72 4.74
C SER A 130 -6.23 16.74 4.41
N ARG A 131 -6.23 17.93 5.05
CA ARG A 131 -7.13 19.06 4.75
C ARG A 131 -6.65 19.95 3.60
N ASP A 132 -5.42 19.77 3.13
CA ASP A 132 -4.91 20.55 2.00
C ASP A 132 -5.50 20.03 0.67
N PRO A 133 -6.25 20.85 -0.09
CA PRO A 133 -6.81 20.43 -1.37
C PRO A 133 -5.74 20.06 -2.41
N ALA A 134 -4.55 20.66 -2.37
CA ALA A 134 -3.48 20.32 -3.31
C ALA A 134 -2.92 18.90 -3.04
N VAL A 135 -2.86 18.51 -1.77
CA VAL A 135 -2.49 17.16 -1.34
C VAL A 135 -3.56 16.15 -1.77
N LEU A 136 -4.85 16.50 -1.59
CA LEU A 136 -5.96 15.66 -2.07
C LEU A 136 -5.90 15.45 -3.59
N GLU A 137 -5.65 16.49 -4.40
CA GLU A 137 -5.49 16.31 -5.85
C GLU A 137 -4.34 15.38 -6.20
N SER A 138 -3.16 15.59 -5.59
CA SER A 138 -1.99 14.76 -5.87
C SER A 138 -2.24 13.29 -5.51
N HIS A 139 -2.94 13.02 -4.41
CA HIS A 139 -3.33 11.65 -4.05
C HIS A 139 -4.32 11.03 -5.06
N MET A 140 -5.32 11.79 -5.55
CA MET A 140 -6.25 11.24 -6.56
C MET A 140 -5.55 10.99 -7.89
N GLU A 141 -4.62 11.84 -8.29
CA GLU A 141 -3.78 11.66 -9.49
C GLU A 141 -2.92 10.38 -9.36
N GLN A 142 -2.19 10.21 -8.25
CA GLN A 142 -1.39 9.02 -7.97
C GLN A 142 -2.23 7.72 -8.00
N ILE A 143 -3.45 7.75 -7.46
CA ILE A 143 -4.39 6.60 -7.46
C ILE A 143 -4.93 6.33 -8.88
N GLY A 144 -5.17 7.38 -9.68
CA GLY A 144 -5.49 7.26 -11.09
C GLY A 144 -4.35 6.61 -11.89
N THR A 145 -3.10 7.05 -11.65
CA THR A 145 -1.89 6.46 -12.23
C THR A 145 -1.68 5.00 -11.82
N SER A 146 -2.09 4.61 -10.61
CA SER A 146 -2.07 3.20 -10.16
C SER A 146 -3.22 2.35 -10.75
N ALA A 147 -4.05 2.92 -11.63
CA ALA A 147 -5.24 2.31 -12.24
C ALA A 147 -6.30 1.77 -11.25
N ALA A 148 -6.26 2.20 -9.98
CA ALA A 148 -7.22 1.74 -8.98
C ALA A 148 -8.50 2.58 -9.03
N GLY A 149 -9.66 1.95 -9.24
CA GLY A 149 -10.93 2.67 -9.43
C GLY A 149 -11.68 3.01 -8.14
N VAL A 150 -11.26 2.51 -6.97
CA VAL A 150 -11.99 2.69 -5.70
C VAL A 150 -11.09 3.06 -4.53
N LEU A 151 -11.40 4.21 -3.92
CA LEU A 151 -10.89 4.68 -2.65
C LEU A 151 -11.71 4.09 -1.50
N VAL A 152 -11.07 3.44 -0.53
CA VAL A 152 -11.70 2.94 0.71
C VAL A 152 -11.24 3.81 1.87
N VAL A 153 -12.02 4.85 2.15
CA VAL A 153 -11.71 5.84 3.18
C VAL A 153 -11.93 5.25 4.57
N SER A 154 -10.90 5.33 5.41
CA SER A 154 -10.98 5.11 6.86
C SER A 154 -11.92 6.16 7.46
N TRP A 155 -13.00 5.72 8.12
CA TRP A 155 -14.02 6.63 8.62
C TRP A 155 -14.42 6.29 10.06
N TYR A 156 -14.44 7.31 10.91
CA TYR A 156 -15.02 7.26 12.25
C TYR A 156 -16.38 7.99 12.27
N PRO A 157 -17.32 7.59 13.15
CA PRO A 157 -18.57 8.33 13.34
C PRO A 157 -18.34 9.80 13.73
N PRO A 158 -19.28 10.72 13.46
CA PRO A 158 -19.13 12.14 13.79
C PRO A 158 -18.84 12.35 15.29
N GLY A 159 -17.85 13.18 15.59
CA GLY A 159 -17.37 13.42 16.95
C GLY A 159 -16.49 12.31 17.55
N LEU A 160 -16.15 11.27 16.79
CA LEU A 160 -15.15 10.26 17.16
C LEU A 160 -13.91 10.38 16.27
N ALA A 161 -12.77 10.02 16.85
CA ALA A 161 -11.47 9.86 16.21
C ALA A 161 -10.79 8.62 16.83
N ASP A 162 -9.58 8.29 16.36
CA ASP A 162 -8.67 7.42 17.10
C ASP A 162 -8.00 8.16 18.26
N ASP A 163 -7.30 7.44 19.14
CA ASP A 163 -6.67 8.00 20.35
C ASP A 163 -5.56 9.04 20.08
N ASN A 164 -5.06 9.15 18.84
CA ASN A 164 -3.97 10.05 18.43
C ASN A 164 -4.38 11.10 17.38
N GLY A 165 -5.64 11.10 16.94
CA GLY A 165 -6.15 11.95 15.88
C GLY A 165 -7.15 13.02 16.33
N GLU A 166 -7.78 13.65 15.34
CA GLU A 166 -8.91 14.57 15.47
C GLU A 166 -10.05 14.08 14.56
N PRO A 167 -11.33 14.48 14.78
CA PRO A 167 -12.41 14.12 13.88
C PRO A 167 -12.13 14.54 12.43
N THR A 168 -12.38 13.63 11.48
CA THR A 168 -12.13 13.81 10.04
C THR A 168 -13.42 13.74 9.21
N GLU A 169 -14.57 14.01 9.81
CA GLU A 169 -15.87 13.91 9.13
C GLU A 169 -16.08 15.04 8.11
N ASP A 170 -15.57 16.24 8.45
CA ASP A 170 -15.52 17.46 7.64
C ASP A 170 -14.77 17.27 6.31
N LEU A 171 -13.84 16.32 6.27
CA LEU A 171 -13.06 15.97 5.09
C LEU A 171 -13.80 15.09 4.09
N VAL A 172 -14.86 14.39 4.51
CA VAL A 172 -15.56 13.43 3.64
C VAL A 172 -16.14 14.08 2.37
N PRO A 173 -16.80 15.27 2.42
CA PRO A 173 -17.24 15.97 1.23
C PRO A 173 -16.08 16.34 0.28
N ALA A 174 -14.99 16.90 0.82
CA ALA A 174 -13.83 17.30 0.01
C ALA A 174 -13.17 16.10 -0.71
N VAL A 175 -13.06 14.96 -0.02
CA VAL A 175 -12.55 13.71 -0.61
C VAL A 175 -13.49 13.16 -1.68
N LEU A 176 -14.81 13.27 -1.51
CA LEU A 176 -15.79 12.87 -2.53
C LEU A 176 -15.70 13.76 -3.78
N ASP A 177 -15.57 15.07 -3.62
CA ASP A 177 -15.46 16.03 -4.72
C ASP A 177 -14.13 15.92 -5.48
N ALA A 178 -13.03 15.60 -4.78
CA ALA A 178 -11.76 15.26 -5.42
C ALA A 178 -11.87 13.93 -6.19
N ALA A 179 -12.34 12.85 -5.55
CA ALA A 179 -12.49 11.56 -6.19
C ALA A 179 -13.41 11.62 -7.43
N TYR A 180 -14.50 12.40 -7.38
CA TYR A 180 -15.41 12.60 -8.50
C TYR A 180 -14.72 13.21 -9.73
N ARG A 181 -13.87 14.23 -9.53
CA ARG A 181 -13.12 14.89 -10.61
C ARG A 181 -12.12 13.95 -11.31
N HIS A 182 -11.60 12.96 -10.59
CA HIS A 182 -10.69 11.93 -11.11
C HIS A 182 -11.40 10.63 -11.52
N ASN A 183 -12.75 10.62 -11.62
CA ASN A 183 -13.60 9.47 -11.94
C ASN A 183 -13.56 8.29 -10.95
N LEU A 184 -12.90 8.45 -9.80
CA LEU A 184 -12.76 7.45 -8.75
C LEU A 184 -14.10 7.23 -8.02
N LYS A 185 -14.30 6.02 -7.47
CA LYS A 185 -15.41 5.73 -6.55
C LYS A 185 -14.92 5.75 -5.11
N VAL A 186 -15.77 6.15 -4.19
CA VAL A 186 -15.47 6.14 -2.75
C VAL A 186 -16.36 5.13 -2.03
N LYS A 187 -15.73 4.28 -1.22
CA LYS A 187 -16.35 3.45 -0.19
C LYS A 187 -15.83 3.92 1.17
N ARG A 188 -16.62 3.73 2.22
CA ARG A 188 -16.20 4.01 3.61
C ARG A 188 -16.02 2.69 4.35
N ARG A 189 -14.89 2.55 5.05
CA ARG A 189 -14.70 1.52 6.09
C ARG A 189 -14.94 2.20 7.44
N GLN A 190 -16.02 1.83 8.11
CA GLN A 190 -16.28 2.31 9.47
C GLN A 190 -15.36 1.57 10.44
N HIS A 191 -14.51 2.30 11.15
CA HIS A 191 -13.80 1.77 12.30
C HIS A 191 -14.74 1.78 13.52
N PHE A 192 -14.97 0.59 14.08
CA PHE A 192 -15.39 0.46 15.47
C PHE A 192 -14.11 0.44 16.30
N SER A 193 -14.00 1.30 17.32
CA SER A 193 -12.78 1.38 18.13
C SER A 193 -12.60 0.11 18.96
N VAL A 194 -11.84 -0.83 18.41
CA VAL A 194 -11.42 -2.09 19.03
C VAL A 194 -9.96 -2.36 18.63
N CYS A 195 -9.05 -1.48 19.05
CA CYS A 195 -7.59 -1.64 18.99
C CYS A 195 -7.01 -2.28 17.71
N GLU A 196 -7.16 -1.65 16.54
CA GLU A 196 -6.41 -2.06 15.33
C GLU A 196 -4.98 -1.48 15.36
N VAL A 197 -4.07 -2.19 16.06
CA VAL A 197 -2.63 -2.08 15.80
C VAL A 197 -2.31 -2.92 14.57
N VAL A 198 -2.28 -2.28 13.40
CA VAL A 198 -1.75 -2.87 12.17
C VAL A 198 -0.40 -2.24 11.88
N CYS A 199 0.66 -2.78 12.48
CA CYS A 199 2.00 -2.63 11.95
C CYS A 199 2.16 -3.57 10.74
N VAL A 200 2.70 -3.03 9.65
CA VAL A 200 3.24 -3.77 8.50
C VAL A 200 4.77 -3.67 8.56
#